data_AF-A0A7V5YQ43-F1
#
_entry.id   AF-A0A7V5YQ43-F1
#
_cell.length_a   1.000
_cell.length_b   1.000
_cell.length_c   1.000
_cell.angle_alpha   90.00
_cell.angle_beta   90.00
_cell.angle_gamma   90.00
#
_symmetry.space_group_name_H-M   'P 1'
#
loop_
_entity.id
_entity.type
_entity.pdbx_description
1 polymer ?
#
loop_
_entity_poly.entity_id
_entity_poly.type
_entity_poly.pdbx_seq_one_letter_code
_entity_poly.pdbx_strand_id
1 'polypeptide(L)'
;MQSFTASRQQFEDSSRKVIVLELQAALETKLVCGFPQPTQLRQVIRLAALTESNRPIYAGPFPSESAMVERVLFVDHWRATAVVEDASERDRVGWYYVRVVRTNGQLAWSSPMWFEARRA
;
A
#
# COMPACT_ATOMS: atom_id res chain seq x y z
N MET A 1 18.70 4.61 9.76
CA MET A 1 18.14 5.13 8.49
C MET A 1 18.27 6.64 8.52
N GLN A 2 19.03 7.24 7.60
CA GLN A 2 19.11 8.70 7.44
C GLN A 2 18.17 9.13 6.33
N SER A 3 17.43 10.20 6.55
CA SER A 3 16.48 10.79 5.60
C SER A 3 17.09 12.07 5.04
N PHE A 4 17.05 12.23 3.72
CA PHE A 4 17.60 13.39 3.02
C PHE A 4 16.44 14.25 2.54
N THR A 5 16.36 15.48 3.02
CA THR A 5 15.20 16.36 2.85
C THR A 5 15.28 17.27 1.61
N ALA A 6 16.44 17.33 0.94
CA ALA A 6 16.63 18.13 -0.26
C ALA A 6 17.04 17.25 -1.46
N SER A 7 16.29 17.34 -2.56
CA SER A 7 16.59 16.66 -3.83
C SER A 7 17.98 16.99 -4.39
N ARG A 8 18.59 18.09 -3.94
CA ARG A 8 19.96 18.51 -4.29
C ARG A 8 21.05 17.56 -3.76
N GLN A 9 20.75 16.78 -2.73
CA GLN A 9 21.65 15.77 -2.15
C GLN A 9 21.32 14.34 -2.63
N GLN A 10 20.43 14.22 -3.63
CA GLN A 10 19.71 12.98 -3.93
C GLN A 10 19.91 12.56 -5.39
N PHE A 11 21.17 12.54 -5.85
CA PHE A 11 21.49 12.06 -7.21
C PHE A 11 21.45 10.53 -7.34
N GLU A 12 21.56 9.79 -6.23
CA GLU A 12 21.71 8.32 -6.25
C GLU A 12 20.71 7.54 -5.38
N ASP A 13 19.76 8.20 -4.69
CA ASP A 13 18.88 7.53 -3.71
C ASP A 13 17.40 7.91 -3.84
N SER A 14 16.48 7.05 -3.37
CA SER A 14 15.05 7.35 -3.29
C SER A 14 14.74 8.20 -2.05
N SER A 15 14.11 9.36 -2.24
CA SER A 15 13.62 10.23 -1.15
C SER A 15 12.54 9.59 -0.31
N ARG A 16 11.94 8.50 -0.82
CA ARG A 16 10.97 7.70 -0.09
C ARG A 16 11.67 6.47 0.45
N LYS A 17 11.70 6.38 1.78
CA LYS A 17 12.08 5.18 2.50
C LYS A 17 10.82 4.61 3.15
N VAL A 18 10.63 3.30 3.04
CA VAL A 18 9.46 2.61 3.58
C VAL A 18 9.93 1.47 4.47
N ILE A 19 9.31 1.34 5.63
CA ILE A 19 9.46 0.19 6.53
C ILE A 19 8.11 -0.52 6.54
N VAL A 20 8.12 -1.80 6.19
CA VAL A 20 6.94 -2.67 6.25
C VAL A 20 7.10 -3.56 7.47
N LEU A 21 6.07 -3.60 8.31
CA LEU A 21 6.04 -4.40 9.53
C LEU A 21 4.88 -5.38 9.45
N GLU A 22 5.17 -6.66 9.71
CA GLU A 22 4.15 -7.66 10.03
C GLU A 22 4.06 -7.76 11.55
N LEU A 23 2.84 -7.74 12.07
CA LEU A 23 2.58 -7.69 13.51
C LEU A 23 1.35 -8.51 13.86
N GLN A 24 1.48 -9.32 14.91
CA GLN A 24 0.36 -9.92 15.61
C GLN A 24 0.10 -9.11 16.89
N ALA A 25 -0.95 -8.29 16.85
CA ALA A 25 -1.27 -7.35 17.91
C ALA A 25 -2.77 -7.08 17.96
N ALA A 26 -3.28 -6.71 19.13
CA ALA A 26 -4.67 -6.30 19.29
C ALA A 26 -4.85 -4.82 18.88
N LEU A 27 -6.10 -4.40 18.60
CA LEU A 27 -6.36 -3.06 18.06
C LEU A 27 -6.06 -1.93 19.07
N GLU A 28 -6.07 -2.24 20.36
CA GLU A 28 -5.67 -1.35 21.46
C GLU A 28 -4.15 -1.14 21.56
N THR A 29 -3.34 -1.94 20.85
CA THR A 29 -1.88 -1.80 20.83
C THR A 29 -1.49 -0.41 20.30
N LYS A 30 -0.47 0.18 20.94
CA LYS A 30 0.06 1.50 20.60
C LYS A 30 1.37 1.35 19.83
N LEU A 31 1.39 1.82 18.59
CA LEU A 31 2.61 2.05 17.83
C LEU A 31 3.24 3.36 18.32
N VAL A 32 4.53 3.31 18.68
CA VAL A 32 5.30 4.48 19.08
C VAL A 32 6.34 4.77 18.02
N CYS A 33 6.18 5.89 17.32
CA CYS A 33 7.13 6.37 16.32
C CYS A 33 7.98 7.48 16.94
N GLY A 34 9.28 7.22 17.09
CA GLY A 34 10.25 8.20 17.57
C GLY A 34 11.12 8.71 16.42
N PHE A 35 11.23 10.03 16.31
CA PHE A 35 12.03 10.72 15.31
C PHE A 35 13.03 11.59 16.07
N PRO A 36 14.29 11.15 16.26
CA PRO A 36 15.27 11.93 17.02
C PRO A 36 15.81 13.14 16.23
N GLN A 37 15.69 13.13 14.91
CA GLN A 37 16.11 14.17 13.97
C GLN A 37 15.16 14.17 12.76
N PRO A 38 15.04 15.28 11.99
CA PRO A 38 15.63 16.61 12.20
C PRO A 38 14.96 17.41 13.34
N THR A 39 13.78 16.97 13.77
CA THR A 39 13.05 17.51 14.93
C THR A 39 12.73 16.36 15.86
N GLN A 40 13.03 16.53 17.15
CA GLN A 40 12.75 15.49 18.15
C GLN A 40 11.24 15.35 18.34
N LEU A 41 10.66 14.33 17.74
CA LEU A 41 9.23 14.06 17.76
C LEU A 41 8.94 12.65 18.24
N ARG A 42 7.82 12.53 18.95
CA ARG A 42 7.28 11.24 19.36
C ARG A 42 5.78 11.20 19.08
N GLN A 43 5.37 10.23 18.30
CA GLN A 43 3.95 10.00 17.99
C GLN A 43 3.53 8.65 18.57
N VAL A 44 2.37 8.65 19.22
CA VAL A 44 1.75 7.44 19.77
C VAL A 44 0.43 7.25 19.05
N ILE A 45 0.30 6.13 18.35
CA ILE A 45 -0.82 5.84 17.46
C ILE A 45 -1.43 4.52 17.90
N ARG A 46 -2.74 4.48 18.15
CA ARG A 46 -3.44 3.19 18.36
C ARG A 46 -3.65 2.50 17.02
N LEU A 47 -3.41 1.18 16.96
CA LEU A 47 -3.65 0.42 15.73
C LEU A 47 -5.11 0.53 15.25
N ALA A 48 -6.08 0.60 16.17
CA ALA A 48 -7.48 0.86 15.86
C ALA A 48 -7.69 2.08 14.94
N ALA A 49 -7.00 3.21 15.21
CA ALA A 49 -7.14 4.41 14.39
C ALA A 49 -6.61 4.21 12.96
N LEU A 50 -5.60 3.34 12.79
CA LEU A 50 -5.03 3.00 11.50
C LEU A 50 -5.91 2.04 10.69
N THR A 51 -6.98 1.48 11.28
CA THR A 51 -7.97 0.71 10.51
C THR A 51 -8.84 1.63 9.65
N GLU A 52 -8.99 2.89 10.03
CA GLU A 52 -9.89 3.87 9.39
C GLU A 52 -9.14 4.84 8.47
N SER A 53 -7.96 5.32 8.87
CA SER A 53 -7.17 6.31 8.13
C SER A 53 -5.67 6.15 8.36
N ASN A 54 -4.86 6.63 7.42
CA ASN A 54 -3.43 6.80 7.66
C ASN A 54 -3.18 8.03 8.56
N ARG A 55 -1.94 8.13 9.07
CA ARG A 55 -1.51 9.22 9.96
C ARG A 55 -0.28 9.92 9.37
N PRO A 56 -0.44 11.13 8.80
CA PRO A 56 0.71 11.95 8.46
C PRO A 56 1.38 12.51 9.72
N ILE A 57 2.69 12.64 9.66
CA ILE A 57 3.55 13.20 10.71
C ILE A 57 4.45 14.21 10.03
N TYR A 58 4.38 15.48 10.45
CA TYR A 58 5.18 16.56 9.89
C TYR A 58 6.26 16.96 10.89
N ALA A 59 7.51 17.01 10.43
CA ALA A 59 8.63 17.52 11.23
C ALA A 59 8.60 19.06 11.36
N GLY A 60 7.87 19.74 10.47
CA GLY A 60 7.75 21.19 10.44
C GLY A 60 6.81 21.68 9.31
N PRO A 61 6.74 22.99 9.04
CA PRO A 61 5.99 23.53 7.91
C PRO A 61 6.59 23.09 6.57
N PHE A 62 5.78 23.03 5.52
CA PHE A 62 6.28 22.73 4.17
C PHE A 62 7.44 23.68 3.77
N PRO A 63 8.54 23.20 3.17
CA PRO A 63 8.80 21.84 2.66
C PRO A 63 9.58 20.93 3.64
N SER A 64 9.35 21.06 4.95
CA SER A 64 10.02 20.22 5.96
C SER A 64 9.69 18.73 5.78
N GLU A 65 10.55 17.88 6.36
CA GLU A 65 10.37 16.43 6.33
C GLU A 65 9.01 15.99 6.84
N SER A 66 8.47 14.93 6.26
CA SER A 66 7.26 14.28 6.73
C SER A 66 7.39 12.77 6.63
N ALA A 67 6.69 12.08 7.53
CA ALA A 67 6.50 10.65 7.51
C ALA A 67 5.00 10.34 7.40
N MET A 68 4.68 9.17 6.87
CA MET A 68 3.32 8.65 6.85
C MET A 68 3.32 7.30 7.55
N VAL A 69 2.44 7.14 8.52
CA VAL A 69 2.09 5.81 9.04
C VAL A 69 0.83 5.37 8.31
N GLU A 70 1.00 4.41 7.42
CA GLU A 70 -0.09 3.89 6.60
C GLU A 70 -1.09 3.07 7.43
N ARG A 71 -2.24 2.81 6.82
CA ARG A 71 -3.31 2.00 7.42
C ARG A 71 -2.82 0.59 7.74
N VAL A 72 -3.36 -0.01 8.78
CA VAL A 72 -3.17 -1.45 9.03
C VAL A 72 -3.95 -2.24 7.99
N LEU A 73 -3.30 -3.26 7.44
CA LEU A 73 -3.91 -4.23 6.53
C LEU A 73 -4.04 -5.54 7.28
N PHE A 74 -5.27 -6.05 7.38
CA PHE A 74 -5.49 -7.37 7.94
C PHE A 74 -5.09 -8.43 6.92
N VAL A 75 -4.51 -9.53 7.40
CA VAL A 75 -4.08 -10.65 6.55
C VAL A 75 -5.23 -11.18 5.69
N ASP A 76 -6.45 -11.17 6.21
CA ASP A 76 -7.64 -11.63 5.47
C ASP A 76 -8.08 -10.65 4.37
N HIS A 77 -7.56 -9.43 4.35
CA HIS A 77 -8.02 -8.35 3.46
C HIS A 77 -7.10 -8.10 2.25
N TRP A 78 -5.97 -8.80 2.10
CA TRP A 78 -5.06 -8.60 0.95
C TRP A 78 -5.21 -9.65 -0.15
N ARG A 79 -5.88 -10.78 0.10
CA ARG A 79 -6.04 -11.86 -0.88
C ARG A 79 -7.51 -12.15 -1.16
N ALA A 80 -7.89 -12.00 -2.42
CA ALA A 80 -9.16 -12.52 -2.95
C ALA A 80 -8.83 -13.58 -4.00
N THR A 81 -9.65 -14.63 -4.08
CA THR A 81 -9.57 -15.63 -5.14
C THR A 81 -10.97 -15.86 -5.68
N ALA A 82 -11.12 -15.73 -6.99
CA ALA A 82 -12.37 -15.98 -7.70
C ALA A 82 -12.07 -16.90 -8.88
N VAL A 83 -13.00 -17.80 -9.17
CA VAL A 83 -12.96 -18.67 -10.35
C VAL A 83 -14.10 -18.24 -11.25
N VAL A 84 -13.80 -18.00 -12.52
CA VAL A 84 -14.78 -17.70 -13.55
C VAL A 84 -14.67 -18.80 -14.60
N GLU A 85 -15.79 -19.46 -14.86
CA GLU A 85 -15.91 -20.45 -15.93
C GLU A 85 -16.64 -19.79 -17.10
N ASP A 86 -16.08 -19.95 -18.29
CA ASP A 86 -16.67 -19.49 -19.54
C ASP A 86 -16.84 -20.68 -20.48
N ALA A 87 -18.09 -20.89 -20.90
CA ALA A 87 -18.53 -21.98 -21.78
C ALA A 87 -18.70 -21.52 -23.24
N SER A 88 -18.26 -20.31 -23.60
CA SER A 88 -18.28 -19.84 -24.98
C SER A 88 -17.42 -20.73 -25.90
N GLU A 89 -17.89 -20.95 -27.13
CA GLU A 89 -17.18 -21.71 -28.15
C GLU A 89 -15.79 -21.10 -28.37
N ARG A 90 -14.76 -21.87 -28.03
CA ARG A 90 -13.34 -21.43 -28.02
C ARG A 90 -12.74 -21.49 -29.43
N ASP A 91 -13.42 -20.92 -30.39
CA ASP A 91 -13.03 -20.99 -31.81
C ASP A 91 -12.26 -19.74 -32.26
N ARG A 92 -11.98 -18.82 -31.32
CA ARG A 92 -11.36 -17.51 -31.57
C ARG A 92 -10.43 -17.09 -30.44
N VAL A 93 -9.48 -16.21 -30.77
CA VAL A 93 -8.67 -15.48 -29.80
C VAL A 93 -9.60 -14.59 -28.97
N GLY A 94 -9.49 -14.70 -27.65
CA GLY A 94 -10.27 -13.92 -26.70
C GLY A 94 -9.38 -13.29 -25.63
N TRP A 95 -9.99 -12.42 -24.82
CA TRP A 95 -9.31 -11.79 -23.69
C TRP A 95 -10.27 -11.55 -22.54
N TYR A 96 -9.74 -11.61 -21.33
CA TYR A 96 -10.42 -11.16 -20.12
C TYR A 96 -9.66 -10.01 -19.48
N TYR A 97 -10.36 -9.22 -18.69
CA TYR A 97 -9.77 -8.30 -17.74
C TYR A 97 -10.51 -8.42 -16.42
N VAL A 98 -9.77 -8.32 -15.32
CA VAL A 98 -10.36 -8.32 -13.97
C VAL A 98 -10.41 -6.89 -13.48
N ARG A 99 -11.54 -6.47 -12.93
CA ARG A 99 -11.68 -5.22 -12.18
C ARG A 99 -11.97 -5.53 -10.73
N VAL A 100 -11.27 -4.85 -9.84
CA VAL A 100 -11.48 -4.95 -8.39
C VAL A 100 -11.77 -3.56 -7.86
N VAL A 101 -12.89 -3.43 -7.15
CA VAL A 101 -13.20 -2.24 -6.35
C VAL A 101 -12.75 -2.54 -4.93
N ARG A 102 -11.79 -1.76 -4.43
CA ARG A 102 -11.35 -1.84 -3.04
C ARG A 102 -12.45 -1.31 -2.12
N THR A 103 -12.45 -1.71 -0.86
CA THR A 103 -13.41 -1.25 0.15
C THR A 103 -13.41 0.28 0.34
N ASN A 104 -12.33 0.96 -0.05
CA ASN A 104 -12.23 2.41 -0.07
C ASN A 104 -12.75 3.07 -1.38
N GLY A 105 -13.43 2.31 -2.24
CA GLY A 105 -13.98 2.79 -3.52
C GLY A 105 -12.97 2.93 -4.66
N GLN A 106 -11.67 2.67 -4.42
CA GLN A 106 -10.66 2.78 -5.47
C GLN A 106 -10.70 1.57 -6.41
N LEU A 107 -10.68 1.85 -7.72
CA LEU A 107 -10.63 0.83 -8.77
C LEU A 107 -9.20 0.40 -9.07
N ALA A 108 -9.00 -0.91 -9.24
CA ALA A 108 -7.83 -1.49 -9.86
C ALA A 108 -8.28 -2.43 -10.99
N TRP A 109 -7.47 -2.56 -12.04
CA TRP A 109 -7.72 -3.50 -13.12
C TRP A 109 -6.47 -4.28 -13.49
N SER A 110 -6.64 -5.48 -14.00
CA SER A 110 -5.55 -6.24 -14.60
C SER A 110 -5.21 -5.69 -15.98
N SER A 111 -4.01 -6.01 -16.47
CA SER A 111 -3.76 -6.03 -17.91
C SER A 111 -4.68 -7.06 -18.58
N PRO A 112 -4.97 -6.92 -19.89
CA PRO A 112 -5.70 -7.94 -20.63
C PRO A 112 -4.97 -9.29 -20.56
N MET A 113 -5.70 -10.33 -20.23
CA MET A 113 -5.23 -11.72 -20.26
C MET A 113 -5.77 -12.36 -21.52
N TRP A 114 -4.91 -12.56 -22.49
CA TRP A 114 -5.26 -13.17 -23.77
C TRP A 114 -5.24 -14.69 -23.67
N PHE A 115 -6.14 -15.33 -24.39
CA PHE A 115 -6.15 -16.77 -24.54
C PHE A 115 -6.38 -17.16 -26.00
N GLU A 116 -5.72 -18.22 -26.42
CA GLU A 116 -5.88 -18.82 -27.73
C GLU A 116 -6.62 -20.14 -27.62
N ALA A 117 -7.38 -20.48 -28.66
CA ALA A 117 -7.93 -21.80 -28.84
C ALA A 117 -6.78 -22.82 -28.89
N ARG A 118 -6.84 -23.87 -28.07
CA ARG A 118 -5.86 -24.95 -28.15
C ARG A 118 -6.08 -25.65 -29.49
N ARG A 119 -5.19 -25.44 -30.46
CA ARG A 119 -5.20 -26.20 -31.71
C ARG A 119 -5.04 -27.68 -31.37
N ALA A 120 -6.00 -28.49 -31.83
CA ALA A 120 -5.92 -29.94 -31.78
C ALA A 120 -4.82 -30.45 -32.72
#